data_AF-A0A072P482-F1
#
_entry.id   AF-A0A072P482-F1
#
_cell.length_a   1.000
_cell.length_b   1.000
_cell.length_c   1.000
_cell.angle_alpha   90.00
_cell.angle_beta   90.00
_cell.angle_gamma   90.00
#
_symmetry.space_group_name_H-M   'P 1'
#
loop_
_entity.id
_entity.type
_entity.pdbx_description
1 polymer ?
#
loop_
_entity_poly.entity_id
_entity_poly.type
_entity_poly.pdbx_seq_one_letter_code
_entity_poly.pdbx_strand_id
1 'polypeptide(L)'
;MAYDTPLSPQGQQITSLPVRQQLRQGLKDMGSKSFSSAKNFGKIGLLYSGVECAIEGFRAKSDLTNSVAAGCITGGILGYPAGPQAAAFGCAGFAAFSAAIDAYMNMPESD
;
A
#
# COMPACT_ATOMS: atom_id res chain seq x y z
N MET A 1 6.78 -13.42 -5.64
CA MET A 1 7.72 -13.12 -6.74
C MET A 1 6.98 -13.31 -8.05
N ALA A 2 7.09 -12.38 -9.00
CA ALA A 2 6.43 -12.49 -10.30
C ALA A 2 7.24 -13.42 -11.20
N TYR A 3 6.70 -14.60 -11.53
CA TYR A 3 7.35 -15.61 -12.39
C TYR A 3 6.82 -15.59 -13.82
N ASP A 4 6.24 -14.46 -14.23
CA ASP A 4 5.60 -14.29 -15.54
C ASP A 4 6.48 -13.43 -16.47
N THR A 5 7.71 -13.11 -16.04
CA THR A 5 8.69 -12.38 -16.85
C THR A 5 9.21 -13.29 -17.96
N PRO A 6 9.51 -12.76 -19.15
CA PRO A 6 9.97 -13.55 -20.30
C PRO A 6 11.30 -14.28 -20.06
N LEU A 7 12.02 -13.94 -18.98
CA LEU A 7 13.26 -14.57 -18.54
C LEU A 7 13.04 -15.80 -17.65
N SER A 8 11.81 -16.04 -17.20
CA SER A 8 11.44 -17.22 -16.41
C SER A 8 11.04 -18.39 -17.32
N PRO A 9 11.25 -19.65 -16.89
CA PRO A 9 10.80 -20.82 -17.64
C PRO A 9 9.29 -20.76 -17.96
N GLN A 10 8.47 -20.27 -17.04
CA GLN A 10 7.03 -20.08 -17.24
C GLN A 10 6.72 -18.96 -18.24
N GLY A 11 7.43 -17.83 -18.20
CA GLY A 11 7.24 -16.73 -19.14
C GLY A 11 7.67 -17.07 -20.58
N GLN A 12 8.66 -17.95 -20.76
CA GLN A 12 9.02 -18.46 -22.09
C GLN A 12 7.93 -19.36 -22.68
N GLN A 13 7.29 -20.18 -21.85
CA GLN A 13 6.13 -20.98 -22.27
C GLN A 13 4.98 -20.06 -22.71
N ILE A 14 4.67 -19.00 -21.94
CA ILE A 14 3.61 -18.04 -22.25
C ILE A 14 3.88 -17.25 -23.55
N THR A 15 5.15 -16.93 -23.83
CA THR A 15 5.56 -16.22 -25.05
C THR A 15 5.45 -17.07 -26.31
N SER A 16 5.52 -18.40 -26.18
CA SER A 16 5.43 -19.33 -27.32
C SER A 16 4.00 -19.59 -27.81
N LEU A 17 2.97 -19.13 -27.09
CA LEU A 17 1.56 -19.32 -27.47
C LEU A 17 1.11 -18.31 -28.55
N PRO A 18 0.02 -18.61 -29.29
CA PRO A 18 -0.62 -17.66 -30.18
C PRO A 18 -1.01 -16.37 -29.44
N VAL A 19 -0.83 -15.21 -30.08
CA VAL A 19 -1.04 -13.87 -29.50
C VAL A 19 -2.39 -13.73 -28.78
N ARG A 20 -3.46 -14.30 -29.33
CA ARG A 20 -4.80 -14.28 -28.69
C ARG A 20 -4.82 -14.98 -27.33
N GLN A 21 -4.12 -16.11 -27.21
CA GLN A 21 -4.08 -16.89 -25.99
C GLN A 21 -3.10 -16.29 -24.97
N GLN A 22 -1.99 -15.71 -25.45
CA GLN A 22 -1.07 -14.92 -24.64
C GLN A 22 -1.78 -13.69 -24.03
N LEU A 23 -2.52 -12.92 -24.83
CA LEU A 23 -3.31 -11.79 -24.34
C LEU A 23 -4.39 -12.23 -23.35
N ARG A 24 -5.12 -13.32 -23.63
CA ARG A 24 -6.16 -13.82 -22.73
C ARG A 24 -5.58 -14.25 -21.38
N GLN A 25 -4.43 -14.93 -21.39
CA GLN A 25 -3.76 -15.35 -20.17
C GLN A 25 -3.16 -14.15 -19.42
N GLY A 26 -2.56 -13.20 -20.14
CA GLY A 26 -2.03 -11.96 -19.58
C GLY A 26 -3.12 -11.13 -18.90
N LEU A 27 -4.26 -10.92 -19.56
CA LEU A 27 -5.40 -10.21 -18.98
C LEU A 27 -5.96 -10.92 -17.73
N LYS A 28 -6.01 -12.25 -17.74
CA LYS A 28 -6.48 -13.03 -16.59
C LYS A 28 -5.53 -12.91 -15.39
N ASP A 29 -4.23 -13.00 -15.62
CA ASP A 29 -3.21 -12.84 -14.58
C ASP A 29 -3.17 -11.40 -14.05
N MET A 30 -3.17 -10.41 -14.95
CA MET A 30 -3.26 -8.99 -14.61
C MET A 30 -4.49 -8.71 -13.76
N GLY A 31 -5.67 -9.23 -14.15
CA GLY A 31 -6.91 -9.03 -13.39
C GLY A 31 -6.83 -9.59 -11.97
N SER A 32 -6.30 -10.81 -11.81
CA SER A 32 -6.11 -11.44 -10.50
C SER A 32 -5.19 -10.62 -9.59
N LYS A 33 -4.04 -10.19 -10.14
CA LYS A 33 -3.06 -9.38 -9.42
C LYS A 33 -3.60 -8.01 -9.04
N SER A 34 -4.26 -7.33 -9.98
CA SER A 34 -4.91 -6.03 -9.74
C SER A 34 -5.94 -6.14 -8.62
N PHE A 35 -6.75 -7.20 -8.59
CA PHE A 35 -7.73 -7.41 -7.53
C PHE A 35 -7.08 -7.66 -6.17
N SER A 36 -5.98 -8.43 -6.12
CA SER A 36 -5.22 -8.61 -4.88
C SER A 36 -4.61 -7.30 -4.39
N SER A 37 -4.06 -6.49 -5.29
CA SER A 37 -3.51 -5.17 -4.97
C SER A 37 -4.61 -4.23 -4.44
N ALA A 38 -5.77 -4.19 -5.10
CA ALA A 38 -6.91 -3.39 -4.66
C ALA A 38 -7.35 -3.75 -3.24
N LYS A 39 -7.38 -5.05 -2.89
CA LYS A 39 -7.66 -5.49 -1.52
C LYS A 39 -6.64 -4.97 -0.51
N ASN A 40 -5.36 -4.99 -0.86
CA ASN A 40 -4.31 -4.50 0.03
C ASN A 40 -4.37 -2.98 0.21
N PHE A 41 -4.56 -2.22 -0.86
CA PHE A 41 -4.76 -0.76 -0.78
C PHE A 41 -6.02 -0.39 -0.01
N GLY A 42 -7.11 -1.13 -0.23
CA GLY A 42 -8.35 -0.93 0.52
C GLY A 42 -8.17 -1.15 2.02
N LYS A 43 -7.42 -2.19 2.42
CA LYS A 43 -7.07 -2.42 3.84
C LYS A 43 -6.24 -1.28 4.43
N ILE A 44 -5.21 -0.83 3.71
CA ILE A 44 -4.34 0.26 4.17
C ILE A 44 -5.16 1.54 4.34
N GLY A 45 -5.94 1.93 3.33
CA GLY A 45 -6.77 3.14 3.35
C GLY A 45 -7.83 3.11 4.46
N LEU A 46 -8.53 1.99 4.62
CA LEU A 46 -9.53 1.83 5.67
C LEU A 46 -8.90 1.98 7.06
N LEU A 47 -7.76 1.32 7.31
CA LEU A 47 -7.06 1.41 8.59
C LEU A 47 -6.56 2.83 8.85
N TYR A 48 -5.89 3.45 7.86
CA TYR A 48 -5.35 4.79 8.01
C TYR A 48 -6.44 5.81 8.32
N SER A 49 -7.44 5.93 7.44
CA SER A 49 -8.53 6.90 7.63
C SER A 49 -9.38 6.61 8.87
N GLY A 50 -9.57 5.34 9.23
CA GLY A 50 -10.31 4.98 10.44
C GLY A 50 -9.57 5.36 11.72
N VAL A 51 -8.25 5.12 11.78
CA VAL A 51 -7.43 5.48 12.95
C VAL A 51 -7.27 6.99 13.06
N GLU A 52 -7.01 7.66 11.95
CA GLU A 52 -6.86 9.10 11.88
C GLU A 52 -8.14 9.80 12.35
N CYS A 53 -9.30 9.42 11.79
CA CYS A 53 -10.60 9.91 12.24
C CYS A 53 -10.88 9.65 13.73
N ALA A 54 -10.48 8.49 14.27
CA ALA A 54 -10.64 8.19 15.69
C ALA A 54 -9.75 9.08 16.58
N ILE A 55 -8.51 9.36 16.15
CA ILE A 55 -7.58 10.24 16.87
C ILE A 55 -8.10 11.68 16.83
N GLU A 56 -8.54 12.16 15.67
CA GLU A 56 -9.14 13.49 15.53
C GLU A 56 -10.38 13.63 16.40
N GLY A 57 -11.27 12.64 16.38
CA GLY A 57 -12.47 12.62 17.21
C GLY A 57 -12.16 12.69 18.70
N PHE A 58 -11.04 12.09 19.15
CA PHE A 58 -10.61 12.14 20.55
C PHE A 58 -9.89 13.45 20.91
N ARG A 59 -9.04 13.98 20.03
CA ARG A 59 -8.20 15.17 20.31
C ARG A 59 -8.84 16.50 19.92
N ALA A 60 -9.88 16.46 19.08
CA ALA A 60 -10.53 17.63 18.48
C ALA A 60 -9.53 18.60 17.81
N LYS A 61 -8.48 18.05 17.19
CA LYS A 61 -7.46 18.77 16.43
C LYS A 61 -7.15 17.97 15.18
N SER A 62 -6.81 18.67 14.10
CA SER A 62 -6.30 18.10 12.85
C SER A 62 -4.92 18.70 12.61
N ASP A 63 -3.87 17.91 12.84
CA ASP A 63 -2.49 18.35 12.74
C ASP A 63 -1.55 17.19 12.39
N LEU A 64 -0.33 17.51 11.98
CA LEU A 64 0.70 16.54 11.60
C LEU A 64 0.92 15.41 12.61
N THR A 65 0.71 15.66 13.91
CA THR A 65 0.87 14.60 14.91
C THR A 65 -0.18 13.50 14.78
N ASN A 66 -1.37 13.81 14.28
CA ASN A 66 -2.40 12.81 14.00
C ASN A 66 -2.03 11.95 12.79
N SER A 67 -1.55 12.56 11.71
CA SER A 67 -1.07 11.86 10.51
C SER A 67 0.08 10.90 10.84
N VAL A 68 1.04 11.35 11.67
CA VAL A 68 2.15 10.52 12.16
C VAL A 68 1.66 9.36 13.01
N ALA A 69 0.79 9.62 13.98
CA ALA A 69 0.27 8.61 14.89
C ALA A 69 -0.60 7.57 14.15
N ALA A 70 -1.48 8.02 13.26
CA ALA A 70 -2.30 7.17 12.41
C ALA A 70 -1.45 6.32 11.45
N GLY A 71 -0.43 6.93 10.85
CA GLY A 71 0.57 6.22 10.04
C GLY A 71 1.28 5.13 10.86
N CYS A 72 1.81 5.46 12.03
CA CYS A 72 2.49 4.48 12.89
C CYS A 72 1.57 3.30 13.28
N ILE A 73 0.36 3.59 13.75
CA ILE A 73 -0.59 2.55 14.17
C ILE A 73 -0.97 1.67 12.98
N THR A 74 -1.27 2.26 11.82
CA THR A 74 -1.62 1.52 10.61
C THR A 74 -0.47 0.62 10.16
N GLY A 75 0.75 1.17 10.04
CA GLY A 75 1.93 0.41 9.66
C GLY A 75 2.30 -0.67 10.67
N GLY A 76 2.12 -0.40 11.96
CA GLY A 76 2.32 -1.37 13.04
C GLY A 76 1.33 -2.54 12.96
N ILE A 77 0.04 -2.26 12.76
CA ILE A 77 -0.99 -3.28 12.59
C ILE A 77 -0.72 -4.14 11.35
N LEU A 78 -0.32 -3.54 10.23
CA LEU A 78 -0.01 -4.26 9.00
C LEU A 78 1.25 -5.11 9.11
N GLY A 79 2.25 -4.65 9.86
CA GLY A 79 3.50 -5.36 10.11
C GLY A 79 3.40 -6.43 11.21
N TYR A 80 2.39 -6.35 12.08
CA TYR A 80 2.22 -7.26 13.23
C TYR A 80 2.27 -8.76 12.88
N PRO A 81 1.61 -9.25 11.82
CA PRO A 81 1.66 -10.67 11.45
C PRO A 81 3.06 -11.16 11.06
N ALA A 82 3.95 -10.26 10.65
CA ALA A 82 5.33 -10.57 10.29
C ALA A 82 6.30 -10.46 11.49
N GLY A 83 5.79 -10.19 12.69
CA GLY A 83 6.56 -10.13 13.93
C GLY A 83 6.84 -8.71 14.44
N PRO A 84 7.38 -8.58 15.67
CA PRO A 84 7.53 -7.29 16.35
C PRO A 84 8.51 -6.34 15.65
N GLN A 85 9.57 -6.87 15.04
CA GLN A 85 10.51 -6.07 14.26
C GLN A 85 9.83 -5.47 13.02
N ALA A 86 9.06 -6.29 12.28
CA ALA A 86 8.31 -5.84 11.12
C ALA A 86 7.24 -4.80 11.50
N ALA A 87 6.57 -4.96 12.64
CA ALA A 87 5.64 -3.96 13.18
C ALA A 87 6.35 -2.64 13.51
N ALA A 88 7.53 -2.68 14.13
CA ALA A 88 8.31 -1.48 14.44
C ALA A 88 8.76 -0.75 13.18
N PHE A 89 9.30 -1.48 12.19
CA PHE A 89 9.66 -0.91 10.89
C PHE A 89 8.44 -0.39 10.12
N GLY A 90 7.32 -1.12 10.17
CA GLY A 90 6.05 -0.70 9.58
C GLY A 90 5.54 0.60 10.19
N CYS A 91 5.51 0.71 11.51
CA CYS A 91 5.17 1.95 12.20
C CYS A 91 6.08 3.10 11.78
N ALA A 92 7.41 2.92 11.85
CA ALA A 92 8.35 3.98 11.52
C ALA A 92 8.21 4.43 10.05
N GLY A 93 8.10 3.49 9.12
CA GLY A 93 7.95 3.77 7.69
C GLY A 93 6.66 4.49 7.35
N PHE A 94 5.51 4.01 7.85
CA PHE A 94 4.23 4.66 7.60
C PHE A 94 4.11 6.01 8.31
N ALA A 95 4.65 6.15 9.52
CA ALA A 95 4.70 7.42 10.22
C ALA A 95 5.48 8.48 9.44
N ALA A 96 6.67 8.12 8.95
CA ALA A 96 7.50 9.01 8.15
C ALA A 96 6.83 9.37 6.82
N PHE A 97 6.23 8.39 6.13
CA PHE A 97 5.51 8.63 4.89
C PHE A 97 4.29 9.55 5.08
N SER A 98 3.46 9.27 6.08
CA SER A 98 2.29 10.10 6.40
C SER A 98 2.69 11.52 6.78
N ALA A 99 3.77 11.69 7.56
CA ALA A 99 4.30 13.02 7.87
C ALA A 99 4.71 13.79 6.61
N ALA A 100 5.43 13.13 5.69
CA ALA A 100 5.91 13.76 4.47
C ALA A 100 4.76 14.17 3.54
N ILE A 101 3.76 13.30 3.37
CA ILE A 101 2.60 13.58 2.52
C ILE A 101 1.72 14.68 3.12
N ASP A 102 1.46 14.63 4.42
CA ASP A 102 0.66 15.66 5.09
C ASP A 102 1.38 17.02 5.10
N ALA A 103 2.70 17.03 5.34
CA ALA A 103 3.49 18.24 5.16
C ALA A 103 3.42 18.77 3.73
N TYR A 104 3.55 17.89 2.72
CA TYR A 104 3.48 18.24 1.31
C TYR A 104 2.13 18.84 0.92
N MET A 105 1.02 18.24 1.35
CA MET A 105 -0.33 18.72 1.04
C MET A 105 -0.67 20.06 1.69
N ASN A 106 0.00 20.39 2.81
CA ASN A 106 -0.19 21.65 3.53
C ASN A 106 0.85 22.73 3.17
N MET A 107 1.73 22.49 2.18
CA MET A 107 2.68 23.52 1.75
C MET A 107 1.93 24.65 1.02
N PRO A 108 2.23 25.93 1.32
CA PRO A 108 1.65 27.05 0.58
C PRO A 108 2.15 27.01 -0.88
N GLU A 109 1.25 27.29 -1.82
CA GLU A 109 1.61 27.43 -3.23
C GLU A 109 2.49 28.69 -3.37
N SER A 110 3.67 28.54 -3.98
CA SER A 110 4.57 29.66 -4.25
C SER A 110 4.07 30.43 -5.47
N ASP A 111 3.53 31.63 -5.25
CA ASP A 111 3.32 32.65 -6.29
C ASP A 111 4.65 33.13 -6.91
#